data_AF-A0A2H5XE77-F1
#
_entry.id   AF-A0A2H5XE77-F1
#
_cell.length_a   1.000
_cell.length_b   1.000
_cell.length_c   1.000
_cell.angle_alpha   90.00
_cell.angle_beta   90.00
_cell.angle_gamma   90.00
#
_symmetry.space_group_name_H-M   'P 1'
#
loop_
_entity.id
_entity.type
_entity.pdbx_description
1 polymer ?
#
loop_
_entity_poly.entity_id
_entity_poly.type
_entity_poly.pdbx_seq_one_letter_code
_entity_poly.pdbx_strand_id
1 'polypeptide(L)'
;MKRTGLTLIELVVVCAIIAVLVGIIWVVMAPAREKARQTVCISNLTQIGHAFRMYRDDWDGVEPQKGMRLEYWQVGLPPEKGSPNSCVEPYLKTKSVWICPSEFRDPFIRIASYLPNYCTHDDVRLFGYRYDECLLWPGGVVSFSWAISHIPDWPFLYCDVHHLLCDPDYKWMDRHLHVLRLDNFSVEVVNSADYVLRLPTY
;
A
#
# COMPACT_ATOMS: atom_id res chain seq x y z
N MET A 1 26.80 -30.78 51.34
CA MET A 1 26.92 -29.80 50.22
C MET A 1 26.47 -28.44 50.74
N LYS A 2 27.38 -27.46 50.89
CA LYS A 2 27.00 -26.11 51.33
C LYS A 2 26.29 -25.39 50.17
N ARG A 3 25.03 -25.01 50.38
CA ARG A 3 24.32 -24.10 49.46
C ARG A 3 24.85 -22.69 49.69
N THR A 4 25.51 -22.11 48.71
CA THR A 4 25.81 -20.68 48.65
C THR A 4 24.50 -19.94 48.38
N GLY A 5 24.01 -19.17 49.35
CA GLY A 5 22.84 -18.31 49.17
C GLY A 5 23.22 -17.05 48.42
N LEU A 6 22.40 -16.62 47.46
CA LEU A 6 22.57 -15.30 46.83
C LEU A 6 22.37 -14.23 47.91
N THR A 7 23.25 -13.24 47.90
CA THR A 7 23.08 -12.06 48.74
C THR A 7 21.98 -11.16 48.16
N LEU A 8 21.28 -10.43 49.03
CA LEU A 8 20.23 -9.50 48.60
C LEU A 8 20.76 -8.46 47.59
N ILE A 9 22.02 -8.05 47.76
CA ILE A 9 22.67 -7.06 46.89
C ILE A 9 22.92 -7.60 45.47
N GLU A 10 23.32 -8.86 45.33
CA GLU A 10 23.51 -9.49 44.02
C GLU A 10 22.19 -9.53 43.23
N LEU A 11 21.08 -9.86 43.90
CA LEU A 11 19.76 -9.89 43.25
C LEU A 11 19.32 -8.49 42.79
N VAL A 12 19.54 -7.47 43.63
CA VAL A 12 19.11 -6.10 43.35
C VAL A 12 19.91 -5.49 42.19
N VAL A 13 21.23 -5.70 42.15
CA VAL A 13 22.07 -5.20 41.04
C VAL A 13 21.67 -5.83 39.71
N VAL A 14 21.36 -7.13 39.70
CA VAL A 14 20.92 -7.82 38.48
C VAL A 14 19.59 -7.27 37.98
N CYS A 15 18.61 -7.07 38.87
CA CYS A 15 17.33 -6.48 38.49
C CYS A 15 17.48 -5.03 37.98
N ALA A 16 18.38 -4.24 38.57
CA ALA A 16 18.67 -2.88 38.12
C ALA A 16 19.24 -2.87 36.69
N ILE A 17 20.17 -3.77 36.37
CA ILE A 17 20.73 -3.90 35.02
C ILE A 17 19.65 -4.34 34.02
N ILE A 18 18.82 -5.33 34.36
CA ILE A 18 17.72 -5.80 33.50
C ILE A 18 16.73 -4.67 33.21
N ALA A 19 16.36 -3.86 34.22
CA ALA A 19 15.43 -2.75 34.04
C ALA A 19 15.96 -1.71 33.04
N VAL A 20 17.26 -1.39 33.10
CA VAL A 20 17.91 -0.48 32.14
C VAL A 20 17.91 -1.07 30.73
N LEU A 21 18.27 -2.34 30.57
CA LEU A 21 18.31 -3.01 29.26
C LEU A 21 16.92 -3.07 28.60
N VAL A 22 15.88 -3.45 29.36
CA VAL A 22 14.50 -3.51 28.85
C VAL A 22 13.99 -2.12 28.49
N GLY A 23 14.35 -1.09 29.27
CA GLY A 23 13.99 0.30 28.99
C GLY A 23 14.51 0.78 27.63
N ILE A 24 15.76 0.45 27.28
CA ILE A 24 16.35 0.83 25.98
C ILE A 24 15.66 0.07 24.83
N ILE A 25 15.42 -1.23 24.99
CA ILE A 25 14.75 -2.06 23.96
C ILE A 25 13.36 -1.50 23.65
N TRP A 26 12.61 -1.10 24.68
CA TRP A 26 11.25 -0.58 24.51
C TRP A 26 11.21 0.64 23.59
N VAL A 27 12.08 1.62 23.81
CA VAL A 27 12.12 2.87 23.02
C VAL A 27 12.50 2.59 21.57
N VAL A 28 13.40 1.64 21.30
CA VAL A 28 13.89 1.35 19.94
C VAL A 28 12.95 0.43 19.15
N MET A 29 12.11 -0.36 19.82
CA MET A 29 11.25 -1.34 19.14
C MET A 29 10.15 -0.73 18.26
N ALA A 30 9.63 0.46 18.57
CA ALA A 30 8.53 1.06 17.81
C ALA A 30 8.88 1.32 16.31
N PRO A 31 9.94 2.07 15.96
CA PRO A 31 10.31 2.29 14.57
C PRO A 31 10.78 1.01 13.86
N ALA A 32 11.40 0.08 14.60
CA ALA A 32 11.83 -1.21 14.05
C ALA A 32 10.63 -2.07 13.60
N ARG A 33 9.53 -2.06 14.37
CA ARG A 33 8.29 -2.75 14.01
C ARG A 33 7.66 -2.15 12.75
N GLU A 34 7.67 -0.83 12.61
CA GLU A 34 7.09 -0.18 11.42
C GLU A 34 7.90 -0.51 10.16
N LYS A 35 9.22 -0.49 10.21
CA LYS A 35 10.07 -0.94 9.09
C LYS A 35 9.81 -2.41 8.70
N ALA A 36 9.55 -3.27 9.69
CA ALA A 36 9.16 -4.65 9.43
C ALA A 36 7.81 -4.73 8.70
N ARG A 37 6.82 -3.91 9.11
CA ARG A 37 5.51 -3.82 8.43
C ARG A 37 5.62 -3.26 7.01
N GLN A 38 6.44 -2.23 6.78
CA GLN A 38 6.76 -1.70 5.44
C GLN A 38 7.33 -2.78 4.53
N THR A 39 8.24 -3.61 5.06
CA THR A 39 8.82 -4.75 4.30
C THR A 39 7.74 -5.76 3.89
N VAL A 40 6.81 -6.06 4.79
CA VAL A 40 5.66 -6.93 4.48
C VAL A 40 4.71 -6.26 3.48
N CYS A 41 4.51 -4.94 3.56
CA CYS A 41 3.71 -4.19 2.61
C CYS A 41 4.29 -4.24 1.17
N ILE A 42 5.60 -4.11 1.03
CA ILE A 42 6.30 -4.29 -0.26
C ILE A 42 6.13 -5.72 -0.77
N SER A 43 6.22 -6.71 0.11
CA SER A 43 5.99 -8.12 -0.24
C SER A 43 4.55 -8.36 -0.71
N ASN A 44 3.56 -7.72 -0.07
CA ASN A 44 2.16 -7.78 -0.50
C ASN A 44 1.98 -7.16 -1.90
N LEU A 45 2.55 -5.98 -2.16
CA LEU A 45 2.52 -5.35 -3.49
C LEU A 45 3.13 -6.25 -4.56
N THR A 46 4.24 -6.91 -4.24
CA THR A 46 4.89 -7.86 -5.16
C THR A 46 3.98 -9.05 -5.46
N GLN A 47 3.33 -9.62 -4.43
CA GLN A 47 2.35 -10.71 -4.60
C GLN A 47 1.14 -10.28 -5.44
N ILE A 48 0.64 -9.07 -5.23
CA ILE A 48 -0.46 -8.48 -6.02
C ILE A 48 -0.02 -8.32 -7.49
N GLY A 49 1.19 -7.79 -7.73
CA GLY A 49 1.73 -7.65 -9.08
C GLY A 49 1.87 -8.98 -9.82
N HIS A 50 2.33 -10.03 -9.12
CA HIS A 50 2.33 -11.38 -9.69
C HIS A 50 0.92 -11.89 -10.02
N ALA A 51 -0.05 -11.64 -9.13
CA ALA A 51 -1.43 -12.05 -9.34
C ALA A 51 -2.07 -11.36 -10.56
N PHE A 52 -1.81 -10.06 -10.73
CA PHE A 52 -2.22 -9.32 -11.93
C PHE A 52 -1.57 -9.85 -13.21
N ARG A 53 -0.28 -10.18 -13.17
CA ARG A 53 0.41 -10.77 -14.32
C ARG A 53 -0.19 -12.13 -14.69
N MET A 54 -0.44 -13.00 -13.71
CA MET A 54 -1.06 -14.31 -13.97
C MET A 54 -2.47 -14.17 -14.54
N TYR A 55 -3.29 -13.30 -13.94
CA TYR A 55 -4.65 -13.03 -14.46
C TYR A 55 -4.59 -12.49 -15.89
N ARG A 56 -3.71 -11.53 -16.18
CA ARG A 56 -3.52 -11.03 -17.54
C ARG A 56 -3.22 -12.16 -18.53
N ASP A 57 -2.26 -13.02 -18.18
CA ASP A 57 -1.79 -14.09 -19.06
C ASP A 57 -2.89 -15.13 -19.32
N ASP A 58 -3.76 -15.40 -18.34
CA ASP A 58 -4.90 -16.33 -18.49
C ASP A 58 -6.05 -15.77 -19.34
N TRP A 59 -6.13 -14.44 -19.52
CA TRP A 59 -7.23 -13.73 -20.21
C TRP A 59 -6.78 -12.99 -21.47
N ASP A 60 -5.63 -13.35 -22.06
CA ASP A 60 -5.06 -12.73 -23.26
C ASP A 60 -4.95 -11.19 -23.18
N GLY A 61 -4.65 -10.69 -21.97
CA GLY A 61 -4.44 -9.26 -21.74
C GLY A 61 -3.11 -8.75 -22.32
N VAL A 62 -3.05 -7.45 -22.58
CA VAL A 62 -1.85 -6.69 -22.96
C VAL A 62 -1.21 -6.02 -21.74
N GLU A 63 0.05 -5.60 -21.90
CA GLU A 63 0.71 -4.78 -20.87
C GLU A 63 0.08 -3.40 -20.79
N PRO A 64 -0.21 -2.89 -19.58
CA PRO A 64 -0.69 -1.53 -19.43
C PRO A 64 0.41 -0.55 -19.81
N GLN A 65 0.13 0.36 -20.73
CA GLN A 65 1.06 1.40 -21.13
C GLN A 65 0.48 2.78 -20.87
N LYS A 66 1.36 3.71 -20.52
CA LYS A 66 1.01 5.13 -20.45
C LYS A 66 0.47 5.61 -21.79
N GLY A 67 -0.71 6.21 -21.79
CA GLY A 67 -1.39 6.71 -22.99
C GLY A 67 -2.48 5.79 -23.53
N MET A 68 -2.50 4.53 -23.10
CA MET A 68 -3.51 3.57 -23.54
C MET A 68 -4.74 3.61 -22.63
N ARG A 69 -5.91 3.92 -23.20
CA ARG A 69 -7.19 3.62 -22.56
C ARG A 69 -7.47 2.15 -22.83
N LEU A 70 -7.42 1.34 -21.78
CA LEU A 70 -7.62 -0.09 -21.90
C LEU A 70 -8.88 -0.48 -21.18
N GLU A 71 -9.62 -1.40 -21.79
CA GLU A 71 -10.67 -2.13 -21.11
C GLU A 71 -10.04 -2.92 -19.96
N TYR A 72 -10.75 -3.09 -18.84
CA TYR A 72 -10.17 -3.69 -17.64
C TYR A 72 -9.44 -5.02 -17.95
N TRP A 73 -10.08 -5.91 -18.73
CA TRP A 73 -9.59 -7.26 -19.01
C TRP A 73 -8.33 -7.23 -19.86
N GLN A 74 -8.17 -6.20 -20.70
CA GLN A 74 -7.04 -6.05 -21.59
C GLN A 74 -5.76 -5.69 -20.86
N VAL A 75 -5.77 -5.36 -19.58
CA VAL A 75 -4.55 -5.00 -18.84
C VAL A 75 -4.29 -5.92 -17.66
N GLY A 76 -5.02 -7.04 -17.63
CA GLY A 76 -5.18 -7.84 -16.44
C GLY A 76 -5.74 -7.04 -15.26
N LEU A 77 -6.34 -5.86 -15.53
CA LEU A 77 -7.00 -5.09 -14.50
C LEU A 77 -8.43 -5.61 -14.33
N PRO A 78 -8.98 -5.50 -13.13
CA PRO A 78 -10.22 -6.18 -12.77
C PRO A 78 -11.45 -5.46 -13.37
N PRO A 79 -12.45 -6.20 -13.90
CA PRO A 79 -13.81 -5.64 -14.05
C PRO A 79 -14.34 -5.22 -12.69
N GLU A 80 -14.77 -3.98 -12.55
CA GLU A 80 -15.53 -3.59 -11.36
C GLU A 80 -16.99 -4.06 -11.43
N LYS A 81 -17.18 -5.38 -11.41
CA LYS A 81 -18.19 -5.87 -10.47
C LYS A 81 -17.60 -6.10 -9.07
N GLY A 82 -16.31 -5.82 -8.85
CA GLY A 82 -15.73 -5.72 -7.52
C GLY A 82 -14.39 -4.98 -7.49
N SER A 83 -14.03 -4.52 -6.28
CA SER A 83 -12.70 -4.03 -5.89
C SER A 83 -11.58 -4.80 -6.59
N PRO A 84 -10.40 -4.19 -6.85
CA PRO A 84 -9.32 -4.84 -7.56
C PRO A 84 -8.93 -6.23 -7.05
N ASN A 85 -9.21 -6.43 -5.77
CA ASN A 85 -9.09 -7.65 -5.02
C ASN A 85 -9.83 -8.84 -5.64
N SER A 86 -11.04 -8.64 -6.15
CA SER A 86 -11.99 -9.71 -6.44
C SER A 86 -11.61 -10.61 -7.62
N CYS A 87 -10.90 -10.09 -8.63
CA CYS A 87 -10.60 -10.86 -9.85
C CYS A 87 -9.27 -11.60 -9.77
N VAL A 88 -8.30 -11.02 -9.06
CA VAL A 88 -7.00 -11.67 -8.83
C VAL A 88 -6.94 -12.47 -7.53
N GLU A 89 -8.01 -12.41 -6.73
CA GLU A 89 -8.20 -13.23 -5.53
C GLU A 89 -7.90 -14.73 -5.72
N PRO A 90 -8.32 -15.39 -6.83
CA PRO A 90 -7.99 -16.80 -7.08
C PRO A 90 -6.48 -17.07 -7.24
N TYR A 91 -5.70 -16.06 -7.64
CA TYR A 91 -4.25 -16.15 -7.85
C TYR A 91 -3.47 -15.81 -6.57
N LEU A 92 -4.15 -15.32 -5.54
CA LEU A 92 -3.59 -15.01 -4.24
C LEU A 92 -3.87 -16.14 -3.26
N LYS A 93 -2.86 -16.48 -2.43
CA LYS A 93 -3.02 -17.51 -1.40
C LYS A 93 -3.96 -17.10 -0.26
N THR A 94 -4.03 -15.80 0.03
CA THR A 94 -4.80 -15.26 1.16
C THR A 94 -5.32 -13.86 0.82
N LYS A 95 -6.57 -13.57 1.20
CA LYS A 95 -7.19 -12.23 1.01
C LYS A 95 -6.57 -11.13 1.87
N SER A 96 -5.84 -11.49 2.94
CA SER A 96 -5.16 -10.55 3.82
C SER A 96 -4.03 -9.76 3.13
N VAL A 97 -3.62 -10.18 1.93
CA VAL A 97 -2.61 -9.47 1.14
C VAL A 97 -3.07 -8.05 0.76
N TRP A 98 -4.39 -7.82 0.68
CA TRP A 98 -4.98 -6.50 0.37
C TRP A 98 -5.01 -5.51 1.54
N ILE A 99 -4.60 -5.97 2.72
CA ILE A 99 -4.58 -5.19 3.96
C ILE A 99 -3.12 -4.95 4.33
N CYS A 100 -2.74 -3.69 4.43
CA CYS A 100 -1.42 -3.28 4.88
C CYS A 100 -1.28 -3.65 6.36
N PRO A 101 -0.14 -4.23 6.80
CA PRO A 101 0.07 -4.57 8.20
C PRO A 101 0.09 -3.36 9.15
N SER A 102 0.30 -2.16 8.60
CA SER A 102 0.24 -0.90 9.34
C SER A 102 -1.18 -0.35 9.44
N GLU A 103 -2.15 -0.91 8.69
CA GLU A 103 -3.53 -0.44 8.70
C GLU A 103 -4.14 -0.56 10.10
N PHE A 104 -4.53 0.58 10.67
CA PHE A 104 -5.35 0.59 11.87
C PHE A 104 -6.73 0.07 11.47
N ARG A 105 -7.11 -1.12 11.96
CA ARG A 105 -8.42 -1.74 11.72
C ARG A 105 -9.52 -0.83 12.26
N ASP A 106 -9.94 0.14 11.47
CA ASP A 106 -11.29 0.68 11.56
C ASP A 106 -12.20 -0.27 10.78
N PRO A 107 -13.12 -0.99 11.46
CA PRO A 107 -14.00 -1.95 10.80
C PRO A 107 -15.00 -1.31 9.82
N PHE A 108 -15.14 0.03 9.81
CA PHE A 108 -16.25 0.70 9.16
C PHE A 108 -15.91 1.43 7.85
N ILE A 109 -14.63 1.63 7.49
CA ILE A 109 -14.28 2.63 6.46
C ILE A 109 -13.43 2.09 5.29
N ARG A 110 -12.55 1.09 5.48
CA ARG A 110 -11.57 0.73 4.45
C ARG A 110 -11.83 -0.64 3.79
N ILE A 111 -11.91 -0.63 2.47
CA ILE A 111 -12.20 -1.80 1.61
C ILE A 111 -10.89 -2.42 1.07
N ALA A 112 -9.80 -1.64 1.00
CA ALA A 112 -8.45 -2.09 0.67
C ALA A 112 -7.41 -1.03 1.11
N SER A 113 -6.21 -1.48 1.50
CA SER A 113 -5.06 -0.60 1.77
C SER A 113 -4.29 -0.18 0.51
N TYR A 114 -4.50 -0.91 -0.57
CA TYR A 114 -3.80 -0.69 -1.84
C TYR A 114 -4.80 -0.15 -2.84
N LEU A 115 -4.60 1.10 -3.25
CA LEU A 115 -5.53 1.83 -4.10
C LEU A 115 -4.95 1.97 -5.51
N PRO A 116 -5.81 1.81 -6.53
CA PRO A 116 -5.41 2.01 -7.92
C PRO A 116 -5.27 3.50 -8.22
N ASN A 117 -4.24 3.83 -8.99
CA ASN A 117 -4.07 5.11 -9.65
C ASN A 117 -4.03 4.83 -11.16
N TYR A 118 -5.17 4.37 -11.66
CA TYR A 118 -5.45 4.12 -13.07
C TYR A 118 -6.95 4.31 -13.35
N CYS A 119 -7.35 4.42 -14.62
CA CYS A 119 -8.75 4.51 -15.04
C CYS A 119 -9.06 3.45 -16.06
N THR A 120 -10.29 2.97 -16.05
CA THR A 120 -10.80 1.99 -17.01
C THR A 120 -12.03 2.53 -17.73
N HIS A 121 -12.36 1.95 -18.88
CA HIS A 121 -13.58 2.32 -19.60
C HIS A 121 -14.85 2.09 -18.75
N ASP A 122 -14.83 1.14 -17.83
CA ASP A 122 -15.98 0.81 -16.99
C ASP A 122 -16.27 1.87 -15.91
N ASP A 123 -15.33 2.77 -15.60
CA ASP A 123 -15.55 3.88 -14.67
C ASP A 123 -16.73 4.76 -15.13
N VAL A 124 -16.89 4.91 -16.45
CA VAL A 124 -18.00 5.59 -17.12
C VAL A 124 -19.33 4.89 -16.86
N ARG A 125 -19.32 3.56 -16.87
CA ARG A 125 -20.54 2.74 -16.75
C ARG A 125 -21.03 2.64 -15.30
N LEU A 126 -20.11 2.60 -14.35
CA LEU A 126 -20.40 2.29 -12.95
C LEU A 126 -20.64 3.53 -12.09
N PHE A 127 -19.81 4.56 -12.28
CA PHE A 127 -19.88 5.78 -11.48
C PHE A 127 -20.49 6.96 -12.26
N GLY A 128 -20.85 6.75 -13.53
CA GLY A 128 -21.46 7.78 -14.38
C GLY A 128 -20.49 8.88 -14.79
N TYR A 129 -19.18 8.65 -14.70
CA TYR A 129 -18.16 9.58 -15.17
C TYR A 129 -18.18 9.69 -16.69
N ARG A 130 -17.67 10.79 -17.23
CA ARG A 130 -17.51 10.94 -18.68
C ARG A 130 -16.39 10.03 -19.19
N TYR A 131 -16.45 9.71 -20.49
CA TYR A 131 -15.43 8.87 -21.14
C TYR A 131 -14.00 9.42 -21.03
N ASP A 132 -13.86 10.73 -20.84
CA ASP A 132 -12.60 11.42 -20.63
C ASP A 132 -12.26 11.65 -19.16
N GLU A 133 -13.07 11.18 -18.21
CA GLU A 133 -12.88 11.38 -16.78
C GLU A 133 -12.29 10.17 -16.06
N CYS A 134 -11.57 10.47 -15.00
CA CYS A 134 -10.71 9.57 -14.25
C CYS A 134 -10.87 9.85 -12.77
N LEU A 135 -11.31 8.86 -11.99
CA LEU A 135 -11.37 8.98 -10.52
C LEU A 135 -10.01 8.61 -9.93
N LEU A 136 -9.31 9.60 -9.39
CA LEU A 136 -8.03 9.41 -8.70
C LEU A 136 -8.22 9.54 -7.20
N TRP A 137 -7.53 8.70 -6.44
CA TRP A 137 -7.49 8.80 -4.99
C TRP A 137 -6.08 9.22 -4.53
N PRO A 138 -5.93 10.07 -3.49
CA PRO A 138 -6.87 11.10 -3.08
C PRO A 138 -6.81 12.26 -4.10
N GLY A 139 -7.78 12.36 -5.01
CA GLY A 139 -7.70 13.30 -6.13
C GLY A 139 -9.05 13.70 -6.74
N GLY A 140 -10.13 12.97 -6.49
CA GLY A 140 -11.40 13.26 -7.18
C GLY A 140 -11.27 13.00 -8.68
N VAL A 141 -12.10 13.69 -9.48
CA VAL A 141 -12.24 13.40 -10.91
C VAL A 141 -11.41 14.37 -11.75
N VAL A 142 -10.50 13.84 -12.56
CA VAL A 142 -9.69 14.62 -13.52
C VAL A 142 -9.90 14.07 -14.94
N SER A 143 -9.45 14.79 -15.97
CA SER A 143 -9.47 14.21 -17.32
C SER A 143 -8.33 13.22 -17.53
N PHE A 144 -8.55 12.17 -18.33
CA PHE A 144 -7.54 11.16 -18.66
C PHE A 144 -6.30 11.75 -19.33
N SER A 145 -6.48 12.74 -20.21
CA SER A 145 -5.36 13.44 -20.85
C SER A 145 -4.53 14.22 -19.83
N TRP A 146 -5.20 14.84 -18.86
CA TRP A 146 -4.54 15.50 -17.75
C TRP A 146 -3.77 14.51 -16.87
N ALA A 147 -4.41 13.41 -16.47
CA ALA A 147 -3.79 12.37 -15.64
C ALA A 147 -2.49 11.86 -16.26
N ILE A 148 -2.50 11.50 -17.54
CA ILE A 148 -1.32 10.95 -18.23
C ILE A 148 -0.23 11.98 -18.46
N SER A 149 -0.58 13.26 -18.64
CA SER A 149 0.42 14.32 -18.82
C SER A 149 1.08 14.76 -17.52
N HIS A 150 0.39 14.64 -16.39
CA HIS A 150 0.86 15.16 -15.10
C HIS A 150 1.38 14.07 -14.16
N ILE A 151 0.97 12.81 -14.37
CA ILE A 151 1.41 11.67 -13.57
C ILE A 151 2.50 10.92 -14.33
N PRO A 152 3.76 10.92 -13.84
CA PRO A 152 4.87 10.33 -14.57
C PRO A 152 4.72 8.83 -14.75
N ASP A 153 4.40 8.08 -13.69
CA ASP A 153 4.43 6.61 -13.66
C ASP A 153 3.06 5.94 -13.74
N TRP A 154 2.12 6.59 -14.42
CA TRP A 154 0.83 6.00 -14.73
C TRP A 154 0.98 4.79 -15.68
N PRO A 155 0.29 3.66 -15.46
CA PRO A 155 -0.62 3.34 -14.35
C PRO A 155 0.08 2.59 -13.21
N PHE A 156 -0.38 2.82 -11.97
CA PHE A 156 0.20 2.16 -10.79
C PHE A 156 -0.82 1.86 -9.69
N LEU A 157 -0.47 0.96 -8.79
CA LEU A 157 -1.17 0.68 -7.53
C LEU A 157 -0.29 1.16 -6.38
N TYR A 158 -0.86 1.76 -5.33
CA TYR A 158 -0.06 2.26 -4.22
C TYR A 158 -0.69 1.97 -2.87
N CYS A 159 0.14 1.91 -1.83
CA CYS A 159 -0.35 1.79 -0.46
C CYS A 159 -0.66 3.18 0.12
N ASP A 160 -1.91 3.44 0.49
CA ASP A 160 -2.33 4.73 1.05
C ASP A 160 -2.11 4.83 2.57
N VAL A 161 -1.97 3.68 3.22
CA VAL A 161 -1.84 3.54 4.68
C VAL A 161 -0.54 4.15 5.21
N HIS A 162 0.58 3.94 4.52
CA HIS A 162 1.86 4.56 4.91
C HIS A 162 1.89 6.08 4.62
N HIS A 163 0.90 6.59 3.88
CA HIS A 163 0.74 8.02 3.63
C HIS A 163 -0.24 8.69 4.61
N LEU A 164 -1.19 7.92 5.18
CA LEU A 164 -2.35 8.44 5.92
C LEU A 164 -2.34 8.15 7.43
N LEU A 165 -1.46 7.30 7.95
CA LEU A 165 -1.52 6.94 9.37
C LEU A 165 -0.68 7.83 10.28
N CYS A 166 -1.31 8.94 10.66
CA CYS A 166 -1.47 9.44 12.02
C CYS A 166 -0.58 8.80 13.11
N ASP A 167 0.49 9.51 13.47
CA ASP A 167 0.87 9.64 14.88
C ASP A 167 -0.27 10.36 15.62
N PRO A 168 -0.72 9.94 16.83
CA PRO A 168 -1.61 10.74 17.68
C PRO A 168 -1.14 12.19 17.91
N ASP A 169 0.14 12.51 17.66
CA ASP A 169 0.72 13.86 17.70
C ASP A 169 0.95 14.52 16.31
N TYR A 170 0.35 14.01 15.22
CA TYR A 170 0.49 14.54 13.84
C TYR A 170 1.94 14.67 13.33
N LYS A 171 2.87 13.87 13.84
CA LYS A 171 4.28 13.95 13.44
C LYS A 171 4.89 12.59 13.16
N TRP A 172 4.69 12.03 11.96
CA TRP A 172 5.79 11.37 11.20
C TRP A 172 5.54 11.47 9.69
N MET A 173 6.45 12.20 9.03
CA MET A 173 6.57 12.42 7.60
C MET A 173 7.43 11.32 6.96
N ASP A 174 6.88 10.14 6.73
CA ASP A 174 7.40 9.36 5.60
C ASP A 174 6.69 9.87 4.35
N ARG A 175 7.38 10.79 3.64
CA ARG A 175 6.99 11.25 2.30
C ARG A 175 7.24 10.15 1.28
N HIS A 176 7.09 8.88 1.65
CA HIS A 176 7.46 7.75 0.82
C HIS A 176 6.25 6.86 0.62
N LEU A 177 5.82 6.75 -0.63
CA LEU A 177 4.73 5.89 -1.07
C LEU A 177 5.34 4.60 -1.61
N HIS A 178 4.80 3.47 -1.18
CA HIS A 178 5.12 2.19 -1.82
C HIS A 178 4.20 2.01 -3.03
N VAL A 179 4.79 1.91 -4.21
CA VAL A 179 4.09 1.88 -5.49
C VAL A 179 4.44 0.60 -6.23
N LEU A 180 3.43 -0.10 -6.71
CA LEU A 180 3.55 -1.15 -7.72
C LEU A 180 3.23 -0.53 -9.08
N ARG A 181 4.26 -0.43 -9.92
CA ARG A 181 4.11 -0.06 -11.31
C ARG A 181 3.47 -1.19 -12.10
N LEU A 182 2.42 -0.91 -12.85
CA LEU A 182 1.68 -1.97 -13.55
C LEU A 182 2.27 -2.26 -14.94
N ASP A 183 3.03 -1.33 -15.52
CA ASP A 183 3.68 -1.48 -16.82
C ASP A 183 4.81 -2.51 -16.81
N ASN A 184 5.58 -2.56 -15.72
CA ASN A 184 6.70 -3.50 -15.57
C ASN A 184 6.57 -4.43 -14.35
N PHE A 185 5.55 -4.24 -13.50
CA PHE A 185 5.36 -4.95 -12.23
C PHE A 185 6.52 -4.78 -11.23
N SER A 186 7.25 -3.65 -11.29
CA SER A 186 8.25 -3.29 -10.28
C SER A 186 7.58 -2.65 -9.07
N VAL A 187 8.09 -2.96 -7.87
CA VAL A 187 7.71 -2.26 -6.63
C VAL A 187 8.79 -1.25 -6.29
N GLU A 188 8.41 0.01 -6.18
CA GLU A 188 9.30 1.14 -5.97
C GLU A 188 8.84 1.98 -4.78
N VAL A 189 9.78 2.65 -4.15
CA VAL A 189 9.50 3.60 -3.06
C VAL A 189 9.69 5.00 -3.62
N VAL A 190 8.60 5.73 -3.74
CA VAL A 190 8.57 7.03 -4.42
C VAL A 190 8.20 8.14 -3.46
N ASN A 191 8.55 9.39 -3.77
CA ASN A 191 8.20 10.49 -2.87
C ASN A 191 6.72 10.83 -3.02
N SER A 192 5.94 10.79 -1.95
CA SER A 192 4.51 11.08 -2.00
C SER A 192 4.19 12.48 -2.50
N ALA A 193 5.09 13.46 -2.33
CA ALA A 193 4.90 14.81 -2.89
C ALA A 193 4.85 14.85 -4.42
N ASP A 194 5.42 13.85 -5.08
CA ASP A 194 5.45 13.74 -6.54
C ASP A 194 4.18 13.06 -7.11
N TYR A 195 3.40 12.36 -6.26
CA TYR A 195 2.24 11.54 -6.67
C TYR A 195 0.92 11.95 -6.01
N VAL A 196 0.97 12.56 -4.83
CA VAL A 196 -0.18 13.17 -4.18
C VAL A 196 -0.44 14.46 -4.92
N LEU A 197 -1.30 14.33 -5.92
CA LEU A 197 -1.74 15.39 -6.79
C LEU A 197 -2.09 16.60 -5.92
N ARG A 198 -1.32 17.69 -6.06
CA ARG A 198 -1.86 19.02 -5.80
C ARG A 198 -2.96 19.19 -6.83
N LEU A 199 -4.18 18.84 -6.44
CA LEU A 199 -5.34 19.11 -7.26
C LEU A 199 -5.32 20.59 -7.64
N PRO A 200 -5.69 20.94 -8.89
CA PRO A 200 -6.08 22.31 -9.15
C PRO A 200 -7.23 22.60 -8.18
N THR A 201 -6.98 23.44 -7.18
CA THR A 201 -8.07 24.10 -6.46
C THR A 201 -8.79 24.93 -7.51
N TYR A 202 -9.97 24.49 -7.93
CA TYR A 202 -10.92 25.33 -8.65
C TYR A 202 -11.48 26.38 -7.69
#